data_AF-A0A246Q0M8-F1
#
_entry.id   AF-A0A246Q0M8-F1
#
_cell.length_a   1.000
_cell.length_b   1.000
_cell.length_c   1.000
_cell.angle_alpha   90.00
_cell.angle_beta   90.00
_cell.angle_gamma   90.00
#
_symmetry.space_group_name_H-M   'P 1'
#
loop_
_entity.id
_entity.type
_entity.pdbx_description
1 polymer ?
#
loop_
_entity_poly.entity_id
_entity_poly.type
_entity_poly.pdbx_seq_one_letter_code
_entity_poly.pdbx_strand_id
1 'polypeptide(L)'
;MARPSKLTDVQWETIGKRLLAGEAAAALAREFGVSKAAISVRFSKRNENIKIVANQIVDTERALSKLNVSEQMAARSLADDLKAISEHLAGAARYSAATSHRLASMAHVESEKIDDTDPTSQESVKALQGVALLTKMANTSSEIGINLLRANKEQVDGMNRGDDEAPAGLEHFYGDSAV
;
A
#
# COMPACT_ATOMS: atom_id res chain seq x y z
N MET A 1 -31.12 10.63 4.29
CA MET A 1 -30.53 9.75 5.32
C MET A 1 -30.29 8.37 4.70
N ALA A 2 -29.03 7.91 4.67
CA ALA A 2 -28.67 6.63 4.07
C ALA A 2 -29.37 5.48 4.81
N ARG A 3 -29.97 4.54 4.07
CA ARG A 3 -30.72 3.42 4.63
C ARG A 3 -29.75 2.50 5.41
N PRO A 4 -29.96 2.24 6.70
CA PRO A 4 -29.05 1.39 7.47
C PRO A 4 -29.00 -0.02 6.85
N SER A 5 -27.78 -0.57 6.79
CA SER A 5 -27.51 -1.96 6.40
C SER A 5 -28.45 -2.91 7.16
N LYS A 6 -29.08 -3.86 6.45
CA LYS A 6 -29.98 -4.87 7.06
C LYS A 6 -29.23 -5.84 8.00
N LEU A 7 -27.90 -5.92 7.89
CA LEU A 7 -27.05 -6.81 8.67
C LEU A 7 -26.02 -6.04 9.48
N THR A 8 -25.65 -6.59 10.63
CA THR A 8 -24.55 -6.10 11.48
C THR A 8 -23.18 -6.54 10.93
N ASP A 9 -22.11 -5.89 11.36
CA ASP A 9 -20.75 -6.26 10.94
C ASP A 9 -20.38 -7.69 11.34
N VAL A 10 -20.86 -8.17 12.49
CA VAL A 10 -20.66 -9.56 12.95
C VAL A 10 -21.37 -10.55 12.02
N GLN A 11 -22.57 -10.23 11.54
CA GLN A 11 -23.27 -11.07 10.57
C GLN A 11 -22.53 -11.10 9.23
N TRP A 12 -22.01 -9.96 8.78
CA TRP A 12 -21.19 -9.90 7.58
C TRP A 12 -19.89 -10.70 7.72
N GLU A 13 -19.22 -10.63 8.87
CA GLU A 13 -18.02 -11.43 9.14
C GLU A 13 -18.33 -12.94 9.10
N THR A 14 -19.48 -13.34 9.65
CA THR A 14 -19.96 -14.73 9.64
C THR A 14 -20.19 -15.23 8.21
N ILE A 15 -20.86 -14.44 7.37
CA ILE A 15 -21.04 -14.73 5.94
C ILE A 15 -19.67 -14.90 5.27
N GLY A 16 -18.72 -14.01 5.54
CA GLY A 16 -17.36 -14.07 4.98
C GLY A 16 -16.63 -15.36 5.34
N LYS A 17 -16.65 -15.77 6.61
CA LYS A 17 -16.02 -17.02 7.09
C LYS A 17 -16.62 -18.25 6.42
N ARG A 18 -17.95 -18.33 6.33
CA ARG A 18 -18.67 -19.44 5.70
C ARG A 18 -18.45 -19.50 4.18
N LEU A 19 -18.38 -18.34 3.53
CA LEU A 19 -18.06 -18.25 2.11
C LEU A 19 -16.63 -18.72 1.81
N LEU A 20 -15.66 -18.44 2.68
CA LEU A 20 -14.30 -18.96 2.59
C LEU A 20 -14.22 -20.47 2.84
N ALA A 21 -15.08 -20.99 3.71
CA ALA A 21 -15.22 -22.43 3.96
C ALA A 21 -15.86 -23.21 2.77
N GLY A 22 -16.26 -22.50 1.71
CA GLY A 22 -16.80 -23.11 0.48
C GLY A 22 -18.32 -23.16 0.40
N GLU A 23 -19.04 -22.56 1.34
CA GLU A 23 -20.50 -22.48 1.25
C GLU A 23 -20.97 -21.60 0.09
N ALA A 24 -22.05 -22.02 -0.58
CA ALA A 24 -22.57 -21.30 -1.73
C ALA A 24 -23.16 -19.94 -1.32
N ALA A 25 -22.72 -18.85 -1.98
CA ALA A 25 -23.24 -17.50 -1.76
C ALA A 25 -24.78 -17.41 -1.89
N ALA A 26 -25.39 -18.28 -2.71
CA ALA A 26 -26.85 -18.37 -2.86
C ALA A 26 -27.56 -18.99 -1.65
N ALA A 27 -26.89 -19.86 -0.89
CA ALA A 27 -27.42 -20.37 0.38
C ALA A 27 -27.34 -19.29 1.47
N LEU A 28 -26.18 -18.63 1.58
CA LEU A 28 -25.96 -17.54 2.54
C LEU A 28 -26.88 -16.34 2.27
N ALA A 29 -27.13 -16.00 1.01
CA ALA A 29 -28.08 -14.94 0.61
C ALA A 29 -29.50 -15.21 1.13
N ARG A 30 -29.97 -16.47 1.02
CA ARG A 30 -31.28 -16.89 1.49
C ARG A 30 -31.36 -16.86 3.01
N GLU A 31 -30.34 -17.35 3.70
CA GLU A 31 -30.29 -17.43 5.16
C GLU A 31 -30.26 -16.04 5.83
N PHE A 32 -29.44 -15.13 5.32
CA PHE A 32 -29.28 -13.79 5.90
C PHE A 32 -30.20 -12.75 5.27
N GLY A 33 -31.04 -13.14 4.31
CA GLY A 33 -32.03 -12.27 3.68
C GLY A 33 -31.42 -11.09 2.92
N VAL A 34 -30.30 -11.32 2.23
CA VAL A 34 -29.57 -10.34 1.40
C VAL A 34 -29.42 -10.84 -0.04
N SER A 35 -29.12 -9.94 -0.98
CA SER A 35 -28.90 -10.35 -2.37
C SER A 35 -27.54 -11.03 -2.55
N LYS A 36 -27.46 -12.00 -3.47
CA LYS A 36 -26.18 -12.62 -3.88
C LYS A 36 -25.19 -11.57 -4.38
N ALA A 37 -25.69 -10.54 -5.09
CA ALA A 37 -24.88 -9.43 -5.58
C ALA A 37 -24.22 -8.64 -4.43
N ALA A 38 -24.95 -8.37 -3.33
CA ALA A 38 -24.39 -7.67 -2.17
C ALA A 38 -23.27 -8.48 -1.48
N ILE A 39 -23.41 -9.81 -1.42
CA ILE A 39 -22.34 -10.70 -0.94
C ILE A 39 -21.15 -10.66 -1.90
N SER A 40 -21.41 -10.75 -3.20
CA SER A 40 -20.35 -10.74 -4.23
C SER A 40 -19.53 -9.45 -4.20
N VAL A 41 -20.17 -8.28 -4.22
CA VAL A 41 -19.49 -6.98 -4.18
C VAL A 41 -18.60 -6.85 -2.95
N ARG A 42 -19.07 -7.33 -1.79
CA ARG A 42 -18.35 -7.18 -0.53
C ARG A 42 -17.19 -8.17 -0.36
N PHE A 43 -17.31 -9.38 -0.92
CA PHE A 43 -16.36 -10.47 -0.62
C PHE A 43 -15.59 -11.01 -1.83
N SER A 44 -15.91 -10.64 -3.08
CA SER A 44 -15.23 -11.18 -4.27
C SER A 44 -13.73 -10.96 -4.20
N LYS A 45 -13.30 -9.69 -4.19
CA LYS A 45 -11.88 -9.30 -4.15
C LYS A 45 -11.18 -9.69 -2.85
N ARG A 46 -11.87 -9.57 -1.71
CA ARG A 46 -11.32 -9.96 -0.40
C ARG A 46 -11.06 -11.47 -0.33
N ASN A 47 -12.02 -12.30 -0.73
CA ASN A 47 -11.87 -13.75 -0.66
C ASN A 47 -10.91 -14.26 -1.73
N GLU A 48 -10.86 -13.63 -2.90
CA GLU A 48 -9.84 -13.89 -3.90
C GLU A 48 -8.43 -13.65 -3.34
N ASN A 49 -8.18 -12.49 -2.74
CA ASN A 49 -6.90 -12.18 -2.11
C ASN A 49 -6.54 -13.19 -1.00
N ILE A 50 -7.51 -13.55 -0.14
CA ILE A 50 -7.28 -14.55 0.92
C ILE A 50 -6.89 -15.91 0.31
N LYS A 51 -7.57 -16.34 -0.77
CA LYS A 51 -7.25 -17.59 -1.46
C LYS A 51 -5.86 -17.55 -2.11
N ILE A 52 -5.49 -16.43 -2.74
CA ILE A 52 -4.16 -16.24 -3.32
C ILE A 52 -3.08 -16.41 -2.25
N VAL A 53 -3.20 -15.70 -1.13
CA VAL A 53 -2.23 -15.78 -0.03
C VAL A 53 -2.21 -17.18 0.59
N ALA A 54 -3.38 -17.80 0.80
CA ALA A 54 -3.45 -19.16 1.33
C ALA A 54 -2.73 -20.18 0.42
N ASN A 55 -2.90 -20.08 -0.90
CA ASN A 55 -2.18 -20.92 -1.85
C ASN A 55 -0.67 -20.68 -1.81
N GLN A 56 -0.23 -19.41 -1.72
CA GLN A 56 1.19 -19.08 -1.57
C GLN A 56 1.81 -19.69 -0.30
N ILE A 57 1.08 -19.68 0.82
CA ILE A 57 1.53 -20.33 2.06
C ILE A 57 1.69 -21.83 1.84
N VAL A 58 0.68 -22.51 1.28
CA VAL A 58 0.73 -23.94 1.01
C VAL A 58 1.88 -24.30 0.07
N ASP A 59 2.08 -23.53 -1.00
CA ASP A 59 3.16 -23.75 -1.95
C ASP A 59 4.54 -23.52 -1.31
N THR A 60 4.66 -22.51 -0.45
CA THR A 60 5.88 -22.24 0.33
C THR A 60 6.17 -23.38 1.30
N GLU A 61 5.18 -23.87 2.03
CA GLU A 61 5.33 -24.99 2.97
C GLU A 61 5.75 -26.29 2.25
N ARG A 62 5.17 -26.55 1.07
CA ARG A 62 5.57 -27.68 0.21
C ARG A 62 6.98 -27.51 -0.34
N ALA A 63 7.42 -26.30 -0.66
CA ALA A 63 8.79 -26.04 -1.08
C ALA A 63 9.76 -26.24 0.10
N LEU A 64 9.41 -25.72 1.27
CA LEU A 64 10.19 -25.83 2.50
C LEU A 64 10.37 -27.29 2.93
N SER A 65 9.31 -28.11 2.83
CA SER A 65 9.38 -29.54 3.23
C SER A 65 10.28 -30.40 2.34
N LYS A 66 10.62 -29.92 1.13
CA LYS A 66 11.58 -30.57 0.23
C LYS A 66 13.05 -30.30 0.61
N LEU A 67 13.29 -29.31 1.47
CA LEU A 67 14.61 -28.94 1.94
C LEU A 67 15.00 -29.77 3.17
N ASN A 68 16.30 -29.96 3.39
CA ASN A 68 16.79 -30.57 4.63
C ASN A 68 16.61 -29.60 5.83
N VAL A 69 16.66 -30.10 7.06
CA VAL A 69 16.40 -29.30 8.27
C VAL A 69 17.28 -28.04 8.36
N SER A 70 18.57 -28.14 7.97
CA SER A 70 19.48 -27.00 8.00
C SER A 70 19.09 -25.93 6.97
N GLU A 71 18.69 -26.35 5.77
CA GLU A 71 18.23 -25.45 4.71
C GLU A 71 16.89 -24.78 5.08
N GLN A 72 15.99 -25.51 5.75
CA GLN A 72 14.74 -24.94 6.26
C GLN A 72 15.00 -23.83 7.29
N MET A 73 15.96 -24.05 8.20
CA MET A 73 16.38 -23.03 9.18
C MET A 73 16.99 -21.81 8.48
N ALA A 74 17.87 -22.03 7.50
CA ALA A 74 18.49 -20.95 6.73
C ALA A 74 17.44 -20.13 5.96
N ALA A 75 16.47 -20.77 5.31
CA ALA A 75 15.41 -20.10 4.58
C ALA A 75 14.52 -19.24 5.50
N ARG A 76 14.18 -19.74 6.70
CA ARG A 76 13.43 -18.97 7.71
C ARG A 76 14.24 -17.79 8.24
N SER A 77 15.51 -18.00 8.58
CA SER A 77 16.41 -16.94 9.03
C SER A 77 16.51 -15.82 8.00
N LEU A 78 16.72 -16.17 6.72
CA LEU A 78 16.79 -15.20 5.63
C LEU A 78 15.46 -14.43 5.48
N ALA A 79 14.32 -15.12 5.59
CA ALA A 79 13.02 -14.46 5.54
C ALA A 79 12.83 -13.47 6.70
N ASP A 80 13.32 -13.79 7.89
CA ASP A 80 13.26 -12.89 9.05
C ASP A 80 14.23 -11.71 8.90
N ASP A 81 15.43 -11.92 8.37
CA ASP A 81 16.38 -10.86 8.04
C ASP A 81 15.79 -9.88 7.00
N LEU A 82 15.10 -10.38 5.97
CA LEU A 82 14.43 -9.53 4.97
C LEU A 82 13.32 -8.66 5.59
N LYS A 83 12.57 -9.21 6.55
CA LYS A 83 11.57 -8.42 7.30
C LYS A 83 12.24 -7.35 8.15
N ALA A 84 13.29 -7.70 8.89
CA ALA A 84 14.04 -6.77 9.73
C ALA A 84 14.68 -5.65 8.90
N ILE A 85 15.27 -5.97 7.73
CA ILE A 85 15.79 -4.97 6.79
C ILE A 85 14.67 -4.03 6.34
N SER A 86 13.50 -4.56 6.02
CA SER A 86 12.34 -3.73 5.61
C SER A 86 11.90 -2.78 6.72
N GLU A 87 11.86 -3.24 7.97
CA GLU A 87 11.56 -2.41 9.15
C GLU A 87 12.61 -1.33 9.37
N HIS A 88 13.90 -1.68 9.28
CA HIS A 88 14.99 -0.73 9.40
C HIS A 88 14.99 0.30 8.27
N LEU A 89 14.71 -0.09 7.04
CA LEU A 89 14.56 0.83 5.91
C LEU A 89 13.39 1.79 6.12
N ALA A 90 12.25 1.31 6.62
CA ALA A 90 11.12 2.17 6.97
C ALA A 90 11.47 3.14 8.11
N GLY A 91 12.20 2.67 9.13
CA GLY A 91 12.72 3.52 10.22
C GLY A 91 13.71 4.57 9.72
N ALA A 92 14.67 4.17 8.89
CA ALA A 92 15.64 5.05 8.26
C ALA A 92 14.93 6.12 7.42
N ALA A 93 13.95 5.74 6.60
CA ALA A 93 13.14 6.68 5.83
C ALA A 93 12.43 7.72 6.69
N ARG A 94 11.90 7.34 7.86
CA ARG A 94 11.28 8.30 8.81
C ARG A 94 12.31 9.31 9.32
N TYR A 95 13.48 8.86 9.75
CA TYR A 95 14.55 9.76 10.22
C TYR A 95 15.12 10.63 9.09
N SER A 96 15.26 10.08 7.89
CA SER A 96 15.63 10.75 6.66
C SER A 96 14.66 11.87 6.28
N ALA A 97 13.35 11.60 6.31
CA ALA A 97 12.32 12.59 6.04
C ALA A 97 12.31 13.70 7.10
N ALA A 98 12.45 13.36 8.38
CA ALA A 98 12.56 14.36 9.47
C ALA A 98 13.81 15.23 9.31
N THR A 99 14.96 14.63 8.99
CA THR A 99 16.21 15.35 8.70
C THR A 99 16.04 16.26 7.49
N SER A 100 15.46 15.77 6.40
CA SER A 100 15.17 16.57 5.21
C SER A 100 14.29 17.76 5.53
N HIS A 101 13.21 17.57 6.30
CA HIS A 101 12.32 18.64 6.70
C HIS A 101 13.05 19.71 7.53
N ARG A 102 13.86 19.29 8.51
CA ARG A 102 14.65 20.20 9.33
C ARG A 102 15.68 20.98 8.50
N LEU A 103 16.40 20.32 7.60
CA LEU A 103 17.38 20.98 6.72
C LEU A 103 16.71 21.97 5.75
N ALA A 104 15.53 21.63 5.22
CA ALA A 104 14.74 22.55 4.40
C ALA A 104 14.27 23.78 5.19
N SER A 105 13.84 23.58 6.44
CA SER A 105 13.50 24.69 7.35
C SER A 105 14.72 25.58 7.64
N MET A 106 15.90 25.00 7.88
CA MET A 106 17.13 25.78 8.05
C MET A 106 17.50 26.54 6.77
N ALA A 107 17.35 25.93 5.59
CA ALA A 107 17.59 26.60 4.32
C ALA A 107 16.65 27.79 4.13
N HIS A 108 15.38 27.66 4.53
CA HIS A 108 14.42 28.76 4.48
C HIS A 108 14.85 29.93 5.37
N VAL A 109 15.24 29.66 6.62
CA VAL A 109 15.75 30.70 7.53
C VAL A 109 17.03 31.35 6.99
N GLU A 110 17.92 30.58 6.36
CA GLU A 110 19.12 31.14 5.74
C GLU A 110 18.79 32.06 4.55
N SER A 111 17.72 31.76 3.80
CA SER A 111 17.28 32.60 2.68
C SER A 111 16.77 33.97 3.11
N GLU A 112 16.28 34.12 4.34
CA GLU A 112 15.85 35.41 4.90
C GLU A 112 17.01 36.40 5.10
N LYS A 113 18.26 35.93 5.04
CA LYS A 113 19.46 36.77 5.17
C LYS A 113 19.93 37.36 3.85
N ILE A 114 19.30 36.99 2.73
CA ILE A 114 19.64 37.48 1.41
C ILE A 114 19.03 38.89 1.26
N ASP A 115 19.86 39.85 0.86
CA ASP A 115 19.38 41.17 0.48
C ASP A 115 18.82 41.09 -0.96
N ASP A 116 17.51 41.22 -1.10
CA ASP A 116 16.83 41.21 -2.41
C ASP A 116 17.19 42.41 -3.29
N THR A 117 17.71 43.49 -2.71
CA THR A 117 18.11 44.70 -3.42
C THR A 117 19.58 44.68 -3.84
N ASP A 118 20.43 43.91 -3.15
CA ASP A 118 21.79 43.58 -3.54
C ASP A 118 22.12 42.09 -3.27
N PRO A 119 21.64 41.17 -4.13
CA PRO A 119 21.84 39.74 -3.95
C PRO A 119 23.28 39.30 -4.25
N THR A 120 24.09 40.19 -4.83
CA THR A 120 25.50 39.93 -5.17
C THR A 120 26.47 40.43 -4.11
N SER A 121 25.98 41.06 -3.05
CA SER A 121 26.78 41.44 -1.89
C SER A 121 27.48 40.20 -1.31
N GLN A 122 28.64 40.41 -0.69
CA GLN A 122 29.43 39.32 -0.14
C GLN A 122 28.65 38.49 0.89
N GLU A 123 27.73 39.11 1.64
CA GLU A 123 26.91 38.41 2.63
C GLU A 123 25.71 37.70 2.01
N SER A 124 25.04 38.31 1.01
CA SER A 124 23.98 37.64 0.23
C SER A 124 24.52 36.39 -0.48
N VAL A 125 25.72 36.47 -1.06
CA VAL A 125 26.36 35.32 -1.72
C VAL A 125 26.67 34.19 -0.74
N LYS A 126 27.14 34.50 0.48
CA LYS A 126 27.37 33.47 1.52
C LYS A 126 26.06 32.81 1.95
N ALA A 127 24.99 33.60 2.15
CA ALA A 127 23.68 33.07 2.48
C ALA A 127 23.15 32.14 1.36
N LEU A 128 23.26 32.56 0.10
CA LEU A 128 22.91 31.74 -1.08
C LEU A 128 23.68 30.41 -1.13
N GLN A 129 24.98 30.41 -0.81
CA GLN A 129 25.77 29.19 -0.71
C GLN A 129 25.27 28.26 0.40
N GLY A 130 24.93 28.83 1.56
CA GLY A 130 24.33 28.09 2.68
C GLY A 130 23.00 27.44 2.31
N VAL A 131 22.10 28.21 1.67
CA VAL A 131 20.81 27.73 1.15
C VAL A 131 21.02 26.59 0.17
N ALA A 132 21.94 26.73 -0.78
CA ALA A 132 22.21 25.70 -1.78
C ALA A 132 22.72 24.40 -1.14
N LEU A 133 23.64 24.49 -0.17
CA LEU A 133 24.17 23.33 0.53
C LEU A 133 23.08 22.63 1.35
N LEU A 134 22.32 23.37 2.17
CA LEU A 134 21.26 22.82 3.01
C LEU A 134 20.15 22.17 2.19
N THR A 135 19.77 22.80 1.07
CA THR A 135 18.77 22.26 0.14
C THR A 135 19.27 20.97 -0.51
N LYS A 136 20.54 20.92 -0.94
CA LYS A 136 21.13 19.70 -1.49
C LYS A 136 21.14 18.57 -0.46
N MET A 137 21.55 18.85 0.78
CA MET A 137 21.55 17.87 1.86
C MET A 137 20.14 17.40 2.24
N ALA A 138 19.15 18.30 2.20
CA ALA A 138 17.74 17.96 2.42
C ALA A 138 17.25 16.99 1.33
N ASN A 139 17.53 17.28 0.06
CA ASN A 139 17.15 16.42 -1.07
C ASN A 139 17.79 15.04 -0.98
N THR A 140 19.09 14.96 -0.66
CA THR A 140 19.75 13.65 -0.45
C THR A 140 19.16 12.90 0.75
N SER A 141 18.87 13.61 1.84
CA SER A 141 18.26 13.00 3.03
C SER A 141 16.88 12.42 2.74
N SER A 142 16.13 12.97 1.79
CA SER A 142 14.78 12.51 1.45
C SER A 142 14.74 11.35 0.45
N GLU A 143 15.85 10.96 -0.17
CA GLU A 143 15.89 9.92 -1.22
C GLU A 143 15.30 8.58 -0.76
N ILE A 144 15.66 8.10 0.43
CA ILE A 144 15.17 6.82 0.96
C ILE A 144 13.64 6.88 1.12
N GLY A 145 13.12 7.97 1.70
CA GLY A 145 11.67 8.16 1.87
C GLY A 145 10.93 8.28 0.55
N ILE A 146 11.45 9.05 -0.40
CA ILE A 146 10.86 9.21 -1.74
C ILE A 146 10.84 7.88 -2.49
N ASN A 147 11.92 7.10 -2.43
CA ASN A 147 12.01 5.81 -3.10
C ASN A 147 11.02 4.80 -2.50
N LEU A 148 10.83 4.80 -1.18
CA LEU A 148 9.76 4.01 -0.56
C LEU A 148 8.36 4.47 -0.98
N LEU A 149 8.08 5.78 -1.05
CA LEU A 149 6.80 6.29 -1.55
C LEU A 149 6.56 5.88 -3.00
N ARG A 150 7.60 5.93 -3.84
CA ARG A 150 7.55 5.49 -5.24
C ARG A 150 7.30 3.98 -5.36
N ALA A 151 8.00 3.17 -4.57
CA ALA A 151 7.83 1.71 -4.56
C ALA A 151 6.39 1.29 -4.18
N ASN A 152 5.70 2.12 -3.39
CA ASN A 152 4.32 1.89 -2.99
C ASN A 152 3.30 2.68 -3.85
N LYS A 153 3.75 3.49 -4.80
CA LYS A 153 2.88 4.42 -5.55
C LYS A 153 1.81 3.68 -6.35
N GLU A 154 2.16 2.62 -7.06
CA GLU A 154 1.19 1.84 -7.85
C GLU A 154 0.15 1.16 -6.96
N GLN A 155 0.55 0.69 -5.77
CA GLN A 155 -0.37 0.13 -4.78
C GLN A 155 -1.29 1.20 -4.20
N VAL A 156 -0.77 2.38 -3.85
CA VAL A 156 -1.56 3.50 -3.33
C VAL A 156 -2.51 4.07 -4.38
N ASP A 157 -2.05 4.21 -5.62
CA ASP A 157 -2.87 4.68 -6.73
C ASP A 157 -3.97 3.65 -7.08
N GLY A 158 -3.67 2.35 -7.01
CA GLY A 158 -4.66 1.28 -7.17
C GLY A 158 -5.67 1.19 -6.02
N MET A 159 -5.27 1.54 -4.79
CA MET A 159 -6.19 1.67 -3.65
C MET A 159 -7.09 2.90 -3.77
N ASN A 160 -6.58 4.00 -4.30
CA ASN A 160 -7.30 5.26 -4.45
C ASN A 160 -8.22 5.33 -5.67
N ARG A 161 -7.89 4.63 -6.78
CA ARG A 161 -8.73 4.62 -7.98
C ARG A 161 -10.04 3.89 -7.79
N GLY A 162 -10.16 3.02 -6.80
CA GLY A 162 -11.39 2.30 -6.51
C GLY A 162 -12.02 1.75 -7.78
N ASP A 163 -11.29 0.92 -8.53
CA ASP A 163 -11.73 0.33 -9.81
C ASP A 163 -13.01 -0.52 -9.58
N ASP A 164 -14.12 0.20 -9.51
CA ASP A 164 -15.53 -0.16 -9.65
C ASP A 164 -16.04 0.54 -10.93
N GLU A 165 -15.19 0.71 -11.95
CA GLU A 165 -15.72 0.84 -13.31
C GLU A 165 -16.21 -0.53 -13.74
N ALA A 166 -17.44 -0.86 -13.33
CA ALA A 166 -18.24 -1.85 -14.01
C ALA A 166 -18.19 -1.49 -15.51
N PRO A 167 -17.82 -2.43 -16.40
CA PRO A 167 -17.71 -2.13 -17.82
C PRO A 167 -19.04 -1.57 -18.31
N ALA A 168 -19.01 -0.31 -18.77
CA ALA A 168 -20.18 0.37 -19.29
C ALA A 168 -20.50 -0.19 -20.68
N GLY A 169 -21.48 -1.10 -20.75
CA GLY A 169 -21.94 -1.64 -22.02
C GLY A 169 -22.95 -2.78 -21.82
N LEU A 170 -24.01 -2.77 -22.64
CA LEU A 170 -25.02 -3.84 -22.67
C LEU A 170 -24.48 -5.18 -23.19
N GLU A 171 -23.25 -5.20 -23.71
CA GLU A 171 -22.60 -6.39 -24.29
C GLU A 171 -22.29 -7.48 -23.27
N HIS A 172 -22.12 -7.15 -21.98
CA HIS A 172 -21.94 -8.18 -20.93
C HIS A 172 -23.28 -8.85 -20.53
N PHE A 173 -24.42 -8.26 -20.86
CA PHE A 173 -25.74 -8.84 -20.55
C PHE A 173 -26.23 -9.82 -21.63
N TYR A 174 -25.82 -9.61 -22.87
CA TYR A 174 -26.18 -10.46 -24.00
C TYR A 174 -24.89 -11.05 -24.56
N GLY A 175 -24.48 -12.18 -23.98
CA GLY A 175 -23.36 -12.95 -24.50
C GLY A 175 -23.51 -13.15 -26.01
N ASP A 176 -22.38 -12.98 -26.70
CA ASP A 176 -22.21 -13.13 -28.13
C ASP A 176 -23.06 -14.28 -28.69
N SER A 177 -24.17 -13.91 -29.32
CA SER A 177 -25.05 -14.80 -30.05
C SER A 177 -24.85 -14.51 -31.53
N ALA A 178 -23.63 -14.67 -32.01
CA ALA A 178 -23.34 -14.75 -33.43
C ALA A 178 -23.87 -16.11 -33.96
N VAL A 179 -24.92 -16.03 -34.78
CA VAL A 179 -25.21 -17.01 -35.83
C VAL A 179 -24.52 -16.52 -37.09
#